data_AF-A0ABD0QQX6-F1
#
_entry.id   AF-A0ABD0QQX6-F1
#
_cell.length_a   1.000
_cell.length_b   1.000
_cell.length_c   1.000
_cell.angle_alpha   90.00
_cell.angle_beta   90.00
_cell.angle_gamma   90.00
#
_symmetry.space_group_name_H-M   'P 1'
#
loop_
_entity.id
_entity.type
_entity.pdbx_description
1 polymer ?
#
loop_
_entity_poly.entity_id
_entity_poly.type
_entity_poly.pdbx_seq_one_letter_code
_entity_poly.pdbx_strand_id
1 'polypeptide(L)' 'LFLDVGNKNSNSFWEANLPPEDELCKQPSPEQRASFIRRKYKKRKYKKVLEGLNTQEELNK' A
#
# COMPACT_ATOMS: atom_id res chain seq x y z
N LEU A 1 -4.06 -17.32 3.65
CA LEU A 1 -3.77 -15.87 3.76
C LEU A 1 -3.45 -15.21 2.41
N PHE A 2 -2.41 -15.64 1.68
CA PHE A 2 -2.10 -15.01 0.38
C PHE A 2 -3.22 -15.18 -0.65
N LEU A 3 -3.87 -16.35 -0.69
CA LEU A 3 -5.02 -16.60 -1.58
C LEU A 3 -6.25 -15.77 -1.19
N ASP A 4 -6.44 -15.51 0.11
CA ASP A 4 -7.62 -14.81 0.64
C ASP A 4 -7.50 -13.29 0.47
N VAL A 5 -6.29 -12.74 0.61
CA VAL A 5 -6.04 -11.30 0.42
C VAL A 5 -5.65 -11.00 -1.03
N GLY A 6 -4.64 -11.69 -1.54
CA GLY A 6 -4.10 -11.46 -2.87
C GLY A 6 -3.55 -10.05 -3.09
N ASN A 7 -2.93 -9.84 -4.25
CA ASN A 7 -2.39 -8.52 -4.60
C ASN A 7 -3.49 -7.50 -4.87
N LYS A 8 -4.66 -7.94 -5.35
CA LYS A 8 -5.79 -7.05 -5.64
C LYS A 8 -6.30 -6.36 -4.38
N ASN A 9 -6.62 -7.11 -3.31
CA ASN A 9 -7.12 -6.49 -2.09
C ASN A 9 -6.01 -5.72 -1.38
N SER A 10 -4.77 -6.24 -1.40
CA SER A 10 -3.61 -5.52 -0.86
C SER A 10 -3.41 -4.15 -1.51
N ASN A 11 -3.46 -4.06 -2.84
CA ASN A 11 -3.31 -2.78 -3.55
C ASN A 11 -4.53 -1.87 -3.35
N SER A 12 -5.75 -2.41 -3.32
CA SER A 12 -6.95 -1.60 -3.02
C SER A 12 -6.89 -0.92 -1.65
N PHE A 13 -6.09 -1.45 -0.73
CA PHE A 13 -5.88 -0.85 0.59
C PHE A 13 -4.63 0.03 0.63
N TRP A 14 -3.48 -0.52 0.27
CA TRP A 14 -2.18 0.14 0.44
C TRP A 14 -1.81 1.12 -0.66
N GLU A 15 -2.54 1.12 -1.77
CA GLU A 15 -2.36 2.03 -2.92
C GLU A 15 -3.66 2.79 -3.24
N ALA A 16 -4.63 2.80 -2.33
CA ALA A 16 -5.95 3.41 -2.53
C ALA A 16 -5.89 4.89 -2.91
N ASN A 17 -4.88 5.61 -2.38
CA ASN A 17 -4.64 7.02 -2.61
C ASN A 17 -3.27 7.26 -3.27
N LEU A 18 -2.81 6.33 -4.12
CA LEU A 18 -1.55 6.49 -4.87
C LEU A 18 -1.75 7.51 -6.00
N PRO A 19 -1.07 8.67 -5.99
CA PRO A 19 -1.16 9.59 -7.12
C PRO A 19 -0.35 9.07 -8.32
N PRO A 20 -0.74 9.41 -9.56
CA PRO A 20 -0.04 8.95 -10.77
C PRO A 20 1.46 9.27 -10.80
N GLU A 21 1.86 10.39 -10.18
CA GLU A 21 3.25 10.82 -10.07
C GLU A 21 4.14 9.91 -9.21
N ASP A 22 3.52 9.18 -8.27
CA ASP A 22 4.21 8.24 -7.38
C ASP A 22 4.09 6.78 -7.88
N GLU A 23 3.41 6.54 -9.00
CA GLU A 23 3.35 5.22 -9.62
C GLU A 23 4.74 4.75 -10.02
N LEU A 24 4.97 3.46 -9.80
CA LEU A 24 6.23 2.83 -10.12
C LEU A 24 6.25 2.50 -11.62
N CYS A 25 7.32 2.87 -12.31
CA CYS A 25 7.48 2.50 -13.72
C CYS A 25 7.59 0.96 -13.89
N LYS A 26 7.34 0.46 -15.11
CA LYS A 26 7.34 -0.99 -15.39
C LYS A 26 8.64 -1.70 -15.05
N GLN A 27 9.77 -1.01 -15.15
CA GLN A 27 11.10 -1.53 -14.84
C GLN A 27 11.84 -0.56 -13.91
N PRO A 28 11.50 -0.56 -12.62
CA PRO A 28 12.09 0.34 -11.65
C PRO A 28 13.44 -0.18 -11.17
N SER A 29 14.36 0.74 -10.91
CA SER A 29 15.63 0.42 -10.27
C SER A 29 15.39 -0.13 -8.83
N PRO A 30 16.37 -0.85 -8.25
CA PRO A 30 16.29 -1.30 -6.86
C PRO A 30 16.01 -0.16 -5.88
N GLU A 31 16.60 1.02 -6.10
CA GLU A 31 16.43 2.21 -5.26
C GLU A 31 15.00 2.77 -5.36
N GLN A 32 14.46 2.83 -6.58
CA GLN A 32 13.07 3.25 -6.81
C GLN A 32 12.09 2.30 -6.11
N ARG A 33 12.29 0.99 -6.24
CA ARG A 33 11.49 -0.03 -5.54
C ARG A 33 11.57 0.12 -4.03
N ALA A 34 12.78 0.27 -3.48
CA ALA A 34 12.98 0.42 -2.04
C ALA A 34 12.30 1.69 -1.50
N SER A 35 12.41 2.80 -2.23
CA SER A 35 11.75 4.05 -1.89
C SER A 35 10.22 3.91 -1.89
N PHE A 36 9.66 3.24 -2.89
CA PHE A 36 8.22 2.98 -2.99
C PHE A 36 7.72 2.09 -1.84
N ILE A 37 8.39 0.97 -1.58
CA ILE A 37 8.05 0.03 -0.47
C ILE A 37 8.05 0.76 0.88
N ARG A 38 9.05 1.61 1.13
CA ARG A 38 9.11 2.42 2.36
C ARG A 38 7.94 3.40 2.46
N ARG A 39 7.56 4.05 1.36
CA ARG A 39 6.39 4.95 1.34
C ARG A 39 5.08 4.20 1.56
N LYS A 40 4.92 3.03 0.92
CA LYS A 40 3.74 2.16 0.99
C LYS A 40 3.50 1.61 2.40
N TYR A 41 4.50 0.97 3.01
CA TYR A 41 4.28 0.22 4.27
C TYR A 41 4.82 0.91 5.52
N LYS A 42 5.98 1.58 5.46
CA LYS A 42 6.57 2.25 6.64
C LYS A 42 5.90 3.59 6.92
N LYS A 43 5.73 4.41 5.88
CA LYS A 43 5.05 5.71 6.00
C LYS A 43 3.55 5.62 5.83
N ARG A 44 3.02 4.50 5.34
CA ARG A 44 1.59 4.28 5.07
C ARG A 44 1.00 5.39 4.19
N LYS A 45 1.79 5.94 3.25
CA LYS A 45 1.48 7.19 2.53
C LYS A 45 0.21 7.09 1.69
N TYR A 46 -0.01 5.94 1.04
CA TYR A 46 -1.09 5.75 0.06
C TYR A 46 -2.24 4.91 0.59
N LYS A 47 -2.24 4.58 1.89
CA LYS A 47 -3.27 3.72 2.46
C LYS A 47 -4.64 4.36 2.29
N LYS A 48 -5.68 3.53 2.23
CA LYS A 48 -7.07 3.97 2.31
C LYS A 48 -7.28 4.79 3.59
N VAL A 49 -8.03 5.89 3.48
CA VAL A 49 -8.44 6.66 4.65
C VAL A 49 -9.38 5.77 5.46
N LEU A 50 -9.10 5.66 6.76
CA LEU A 50 -9.85 4.83 7.68
C LEU A 50 -10.65 5.77 8.57
N GLU A 51 -11.93 5.93 8.25
CA GLU A 51 -12.86 6.58 9.16
C GLU A 51 -13.18 5.59 10.29
N GLY A 52 -12.74 5.91 11.51
CA GLY A 52 -13.09 5.14 12.71
C GLY A 52 -12.27 3.89 13.01
N LEU A 53 -11.34 3.47 12.15
CA LEU A 53 -10.42 2.34 12.43
C LEU A 53 -9.00 2.88 12.67
N ASN A 54 -8.54 2.80 13.92
CA ASN A 54 -7.28 3.41 14.37
C ASN A 54 -6.18 2.39 14.62
N THR A 55 -6.53 1.11 14.84
CA THR A 55 -5.60 0.05 15.21
C THR A 55 -5.41 -1.00 14.11
N GLN A 56 -4.32 -1.76 14.16
CA GLN A 56 -4.05 -2.83 13.19
C GLN A 56 -5.02 -4.01 13.38
N GLU A 57 -5.46 -4.28 14.60
CA GLU A 57 -6.41 -5.35 14.91
C GLU A 57 -7.79 -5.06 14.33
N GLU A 58 -8.24 -3.81 14.37
CA GLU A 58 -9.46 -3.36 13.71
C GLU A 58 -9.42 -3.53 12.18
N LEU A 59 -8.23 -3.47 11.57
CA LEU A 59 -8.05 -3.65 10.13
C LEU A 59 -7.95 -5.11 9.69
N ASN A 60 -7.67 -6.01 10.63
CA ASN A 60 -7.48 -7.43 10.35
C ASN A 60 -8.76 -8.26 10.59
N LYS A 61 -9.84 -7.64 11.07
CA LYS A 61 -11.17 -8.25 11.18
C LYS A 61 -11.90 -8.24 9.84
#